data_AF-A0A7Z1R3N3-F1
#
_entry.id   AF-A0A7Z1R3N3-F1
#
_cell.length_a   1.000
_cell.length_b   1.000
_cell.length_c   1.000
_cell.angle_alpha   90.00
_cell.angle_beta   90.00
_cell.angle_gamma   90.00
#
_symmetry.space_group_name_H-M   'P 1'
#
loop_
_entity.id
_entity.type
_entity.pdbx_description
1 polymer ?
#
loop_
_entity_poly.entity_id
_entity_poly.type
_entity_poly.pdbx_seq_one_letter_code
_entity_poly.pdbx_strand_id
1 'polypeptide(L)'
;MIATLLAGLLMAAEGAAAQPLFLDDGTDAASWHAVPSEGVDLAVASEGGELLLDFDFHGGSGWAAAWRPLERELPENFLLRIVLRGAAPANTLEVKLVMTGEEGETVWWARRQGFAPSREPTVLELKRRHFSYAWGPERGRPLDRVARLELAIVAGEGGAGSVWIDEIALESRPVPAPPGPPRASASTGDGAAAIDGDPATAWVAPAGPAWLELDFGGSRELGGLVLDWEPGRFATDYVVEGCLDGGVWRTVYEVHGANGGRDWLYLPDTEATALRLRLGEGTAARGVALRELSVEPLEFAADANAFFSRVAASFRRGLFPRYFTGEQGYWTVAGVDGGDAELLVGEDGAVESANRRLSVEPFVRAGGRLVTWADVTTEHSLVEGDLPIPVVRWRTPELELELTVLAEGEPLADRALLRYRVTNRSDAATAARLVLALRPLQVNPPQQFLNRPGGVGRVGRIAVGAAGVVVDGAAALAFVTRPSSFGATTFAGGEIAEHLAAGELPAAAAVEDPDGWASAAAAFELDLSGDGSADVVVAMPLDSALALQAEDFRNATS
;
A
#
# COMPACT_ATOMS: atom_id res chain seq x y z
N MET A 1 16.30 -21.86 -69.69
CA MET A 1 16.72 -20.45 -69.75
C MET A 1 15.45 -19.61 -69.60
N ILE A 2 15.18 -18.84 -68.57
CA ILE A 2 15.89 -18.34 -67.38
C ILE A 2 14.80 -18.19 -66.31
N ALA A 3 15.06 -18.65 -65.09
CA ALA A 3 14.25 -18.35 -63.92
C ALA A 3 14.64 -16.96 -63.40
N THR A 4 13.66 -16.12 -63.08
CA THR A 4 13.91 -14.87 -62.34
C THR A 4 12.93 -14.80 -61.17
N LEU A 5 13.45 -15.08 -59.98
CA LEU A 5 12.84 -14.80 -58.68
C LEU A 5 12.67 -13.27 -58.53
N LEU A 6 11.49 -12.83 -58.10
CA LEU A 6 11.33 -11.59 -57.34
C LEU A 6 11.19 -11.99 -55.86
N ALA A 7 12.29 -11.92 -55.12
CA ALA A 7 12.27 -11.88 -53.66
C ALA A 7 12.27 -10.42 -53.25
N GLY A 8 11.12 -9.93 -52.79
CA GLY A 8 11.01 -8.63 -52.14
C GLY A 8 11.64 -8.70 -50.75
N LEU A 9 12.70 -7.91 -50.55
CA LEU A 9 13.32 -7.67 -49.25
C LEU A 9 12.28 -7.01 -48.32
N LEU A 10 11.76 -7.74 -47.35
CA LEU A 10 11.24 -7.15 -46.11
C LEU A 10 12.47 -6.78 -45.29
N MET A 11 12.85 -5.50 -45.29
CA MET A 11 13.77 -4.98 -44.27
C MET A 11 12.98 -4.93 -42.98
N ALA A 12 13.20 -5.90 -42.09
CA ALA A 12 12.88 -5.73 -40.69
C ALA A 12 13.72 -4.54 -40.20
N ALA A 13 13.06 -3.47 -39.77
CA ALA A 13 13.71 -2.45 -38.97
C ALA A 13 13.96 -3.07 -37.59
N GLU A 14 15.04 -3.84 -37.46
CA GLU A 14 15.67 -4.03 -36.16
C GLU A 14 16.07 -2.64 -35.68
N GLY A 15 15.34 -2.13 -34.68
CA GLY A 15 15.71 -0.91 -33.98
C GLY A 15 17.15 -1.09 -33.50
N ALA A 16 18.08 -0.35 -34.08
CA ALA A 16 19.44 -0.28 -33.57
C ALA A 16 19.34 0.14 -32.10
N ALA A 17 19.67 -0.77 -31.18
CA ALA A 17 19.78 -0.44 -29.76
C ALA A 17 20.74 0.75 -29.68
N ALA A 18 20.23 1.90 -29.24
CA ALA A 18 21.08 3.06 -29.00
C ALA A 18 22.14 2.62 -27.97
N GLN A 19 23.41 2.96 -28.22
CA GLN A 19 24.45 2.68 -27.24
C GLN A 19 24.07 3.33 -25.90
N PRO A 20 24.20 2.61 -24.77
CA PRO A 20 23.85 3.18 -23.48
C PRO A 20 24.73 4.39 -23.18
N LEU A 21 24.15 5.41 -22.56
CA LEU A 21 24.85 6.61 -22.05
C LEU A 21 25.89 6.25 -20.99
N PHE A 22 25.68 5.12 -20.31
CA PHE A 22 26.59 4.53 -19.35
C PHE A 22 26.35 3.02 -19.27
N LEU A 23 27.43 2.25 -19.15
CA LEU A 23 27.41 0.81 -18.93
C LEU A 23 28.44 0.44 -17.87
N ASP A 24 28.00 -0.27 -16.84
CA ASP A 24 28.82 -1.04 -15.91
C ASP A 24 28.51 -2.51 -16.16
N ASP A 25 29.52 -3.33 -16.46
CA ASP A 25 29.37 -4.76 -16.70
C ASP A 25 29.63 -5.59 -15.43
N GLY A 26 29.66 -4.96 -14.26
CA GLY A 26 29.84 -5.61 -12.97
C GLY A 26 31.27 -6.11 -12.71
N THR A 27 32.18 -6.06 -13.69
CA THR A 27 33.49 -6.69 -13.57
C THR A 27 34.52 -5.86 -12.80
N ASP A 28 34.31 -4.55 -12.64
CA ASP A 28 35.27 -3.62 -12.03
C ASP A 28 34.79 -3.06 -10.68
N ALA A 29 34.86 -3.89 -9.63
CA ALA A 29 34.55 -3.46 -8.27
C ALA A 29 35.47 -2.34 -7.74
N ALA A 30 36.65 -2.12 -8.32
CA ALA A 30 37.55 -1.05 -7.90
C ALA A 30 37.01 0.35 -8.25
N SER A 31 36.06 0.44 -9.19
CA SER A 31 35.32 1.67 -9.49
C SER A 31 34.26 2.03 -8.43
N TRP A 32 33.97 1.13 -7.48
CA TRP A 32 32.96 1.29 -6.45
C TRP A 32 33.57 1.57 -5.07
N HIS A 33 32.93 2.46 -4.33
CA HIS A 33 33.36 2.89 -3.00
C HIS A 33 32.32 2.45 -1.96
N ALA A 34 32.71 1.58 -1.04
CA ALA A 34 31.87 1.13 0.07
C ALA A 34 31.77 2.21 1.16
N VAL A 35 30.54 2.52 1.61
CA VAL A 35 30.22 3.51 2.63
C VAL A 35 29.06 3.03 3.54
N PRO A 36 29.25 1.94 4.30
CA PRO A 36 28.24 1.48 5.24
C PRO A 36 28.04 2.47 6.39
N SER A 37 26.86 2.44 7.02
CA SER A 37 26.62 3.13 8.29
C SER A 37 27.40 2.50 9.43
N GLU A 38 27.53 3.21 10.54
CA GLU A 38 28.14 2.68 11.76
C GLU A 38 27.45 1.37 12.20
N GLY A 39 28.24 0.35 12.54
CA GLY A 39 27.73 -0.96 12.97
C GLY A 39 27.29 -1.89 11.83
N VAL A 40 27.47 -1.51 10.57
CA VAL A 40 27.15 -2.35 9.39
C VAL A 40 28.42 -2.73 8.66
N ASP A 41 28.56 -3.99 8.31
CA ASP A 41 29.63 -4.47 7.44
C ASP A 41 29.17 -4.45 5.99
N LEU A 42 30.05 -4.00 5.08
CA LEU A 42 29.86 -4.08 3.64
C LEU A 42 31.20 -4.38 2.96
N ALA A 43 31.25 -5.48 2.22
CA ALA A 43 32.32 -5.79 1.27
C ALA A 43 31.82 -5.60 -0.17
N VAL A 44 32.67 -4.97 -0.99
CA VAL A 44 32.44 -4.79 -2.42
C VAL A 44 33.55 -5.48 -3.18
N ALA A 45 33.20 -6.39 -4.09
CA ALA A 45 34.18 -7.19 -4.82
C ALA A 45 33.66 -7.57 -6.21
N SER A 46 34.57 -7.99 -7.11
CA SER A 46 34.19 -8.64 -8.36
C SER A 46 34.19 -10.14 -8.12
N GLU A 47 33.04 -10.80 -8.26
CA GLU A 47 32.89 -12.24 -8.08
C GLU A 47 32.13 -12.85 -9.25
N GLY A 48 32.70 -13.86 -9.91
CA GLY A 48 32.00 -14.56 -11.00
C GLY A 48 31.76 -13.72 -12.27
N GLY A 49 32.35 -12.53 -12.37
CA GLY A 49 32.05 -11.56 -13.44
C GLY A 49 31.01 -10.51 -13.04
N GLU A 50 30.49 -10.55 -11.81
CA GLU A 50 29.49 -9.63 -11.30
C GLU A 50 30.07 -8.78 -10.15
N LEU A 51 29.45 -7.63 -9.90
CA LEU A 51 29.73 -6.80 -8.74
C LEU A 51 28.98 -7.36 -7.53
N LEU A 52 29.72 -7.82 -6.53
CA LEU A 52 29.20 -8.28 -5.25
C LEU A 52 29.07 -7.10 -4.28
N LEU A 53 27.90 -6.98 -3.65
CA LEU A 53 27.65 -6.25 -2.41
C LEU A 53 27.30 -7.27 -1.32
N ASP A 54 28.25 -7.57 -0.43
CA ASP A 54 28.07 -8.51 0.69
C ASP A 54 27.95 -7.74 2.00
N PHE A 55 26.84 -7.88 2.71
CA PHE A 55 26.51 -7.05 3.87
C PHE A 55 26.05 -7.84 5.09
N ASP A 56 26.28 -7.27 6.27
CA ASP A 56 25.74 -7.75 7.54
C ASP A 56 25.32 -6.57 8.43
N PHE A 57 24.04 -6.53 8.80
CA PHE A 57 23.49 -5.54 9.72
C PHE A 57 23.68 -5.91 11.20
N HIS A 58 24.17 -7.11 11.52
CA HIS A 58 24.35 -7.62 12.89
C HIS A 58 23.08 -7.57 13.76
N GLY A 59 21.91 -7.69 13.11
CA GLY A 59 20.60 -7.54 13.76
C GLY A 59 20.21 -6.09 14.11
N GLY A 60 21.06 -5.11 13.78
CA GLY A 60 20.80 -3.68 13.98
C GLY A 60 20.09 -3.00 12.81
N SER A 61 19.82 -1.71 12.98
CA SER A 61 19.36 -0.82 11.90
C SER A 61 20.55 -0.17 11.20
N GLY A 62 20.42 0.18 9.92
CA GLY A 62 21.46 0.90 9.20
C GLY A 62 21.34 0.75 7.68
N TRP A 63 22.38 1.12 6.97
CA TRP A 63 22.49 0.92 5.52
C TRP A 63 23.87 0.45 5.10
N ALA A 64 23.90 -0.46 4.13
CA ALA A 64 25.08 -0.88 3.40
C ALA A 64 25.01 -0.23 2.02
N ALA A 65 25.81 0.81 1.78
CA ALA A 65 25.80 1.57 0.52
C ALA A 65 27.15 1.50 -0.20
N ALA A 66 27.11 1.40 -1.52
CA ALA A 66 28.26 1.52 -2.39
C ALA A 66 27.95 2.51 -3.52
N TRP A 67 28.93 3.32 -3.91
CA TRP A 67 28.74 4.30 -4.99
C TRP A 67 29.91 4.33 -5.97
N ARG A 68 29.62 4.75 -7.20
CA ARG A 68 30.64 5.01 -8.23
C ARG A 68 30.42 6.35 -8.94
N PRO A 69 31.49 7.00 -9.44
CA PRO A 69 31.34 8.14 -10.33
C PRO A 69 30.52 7.75 -11.57
N LEU A 70 29.56 8.61 -11.92
CA LEU A 70 28.76 8.51 -13.13
C LEU A 70 29.07 9.70 -14.06
N GLU A 71 29.06 10.92 -13.52
CA GLU A 71 29.39 12.17 -14.22
C GLU A 71 28.70 12.28 -15.59
N ARG A 72 27.36 12.34 -15.60
CA ARG A 72 26.56 12.40 -16.83
C ARG A 72 25.52 13.50 -16.79
N GLU A 73 25.27 14.07 -17.96
CA GLU A 73 24.01 14.75 -18.23
C GLU A 73 22.93 13.69 -18.49
N LEU A 74 21.78 13.84 -17.84
CA LEU A 74 20.63 12.98 -18.01
C LEU A 74 19.69 13.61 -19.04
N PRO A 75 19.23 12.84 -20.03
CA PRO A 75 18.18 13.31 -20.92
C PRO A 75 16.86 13.48 -20.14
N GLU A 76 15.93 14.23 -20.71
CA GLU A 76 14.60 14.47 -20.14
C GLU A 76 13.86 13.16 -19.80
N ASN A 77 14.03 12.14 -20.65
CA ASN A 77 13.56 10.78 -20.37
C ASN A 77 14.70 9.76 -20.51
N PHE A 78 14.82 8.87 -19.53
CA PHE A 78 15.84 7.83 -19.48
C PHE A 78 15.33 6.55 -18.81
N LEU A 79 16.05 5.46 -19.05
CA LEU A 79 15.90 4.19 -18.36
C LEU A 79 17.23 3.80 -17.73
N LEU A 80 17.26 3.56 -16.42
CA LEU A 80 18.35 2.90 -15.73
C LEU A 80 17.95 1.43 -15.52
N ARG A 81 18.63 0.53 -16.20
CA ARG A 81 18.43 -0.91 -16.13
C ARG A 81 19.52 -1.53 -15.28
N ILE A 82 19.14 -2.35 -14.30
CA ILE A 82 20.07 -3.08 -13.43
C ILE A 82 19.72 -4.57 -13.50
N VAL A 83 20.67 -5.39 -13.93
CA VAL A 83 20.55 -6.86 -13.89
C VAL A 83 21.20 -7.34 -12.60
N LEU A 84 20.42 -7.98 -11.74
CA LEU A 84 20.89 -8.38 -10.41
C LEU A 84 20.30 -9.72 -9.97
N ARG A 85 20.97 -10.36 -9.02
CA ARG A 85 20.49 -11.52 -8.26
C ARG A 85 21.00 -11.42 -6.83
N GLY A 86 20.50 -12.25 -5.93
CA GLY A 86 20.98 -12.24 -4.55
C GLY A 86 20.33 -13.27 -3.66
N ALA A 87 20.76 -13.22 -2.41
CA ALA A 87 20.22 -14.02 -1.32
C ALA A 87 20.34 -13.21 -0.03
N ALA A 88 19.22 -12.62 0.40
CA ALA A 88 19.13 -11.84 1.63
C ALA A 88 17.67 -11.80 2.15
N PRO A 89 17.45 -11.53 3.44
CA PRO A 89 16.13 -11.15 3.97
C PRO A 89 15.57 -9.91 3.28
N ALA A 90 14.26 -9.66 3.44
CA ALA A 90 13.59 -8.55 2.79
C ALA A 90 14.06 -7.21 3.40
N ASN A 91 14.74 -6.41 2.61
CA ASN A 91 15.30 -5.12 3.01
C ASN A 91 14.84 -4.02 2.03
N THR A 92 15.20 -2.77 2.24
CA THR A 92 14.90 -1.73 1.24
C THR A 92 16.08 -1.56 0.30
N LEU A 93 15.86 -1.71 -1.01
CA LEU A 93 16.83 -1.30 -2.02
C LEU A 93 16.60 0.16 -2.38
N GLU A 94 17.64 0.98 -2.26
CA GLU A 94 17.65 2.36 -2.73
C GLU A 94 18.66 2.50 -3.86
N VAL A 95 18.21 3.07 -4.98
CA VAL A 95 19.07 3.49 -6.08
C VAL A 95 19.07 5.01 -6.10
N LYS A 96 20.22 5.61 -5.86
CA LYS A 96 20.36 7.05 -5.72
C LYS A 96 21.17 7.64 -6.86
N LEU A 97 20.64 8.73 -7.38
CA LEU A 97 21.30 9.60 -8.34
C LEU A 97 21.64 10.89 -7.60
N VAL A 98 22.94 11.11 -7.38
CA VAL A 98 23.43 12.24 -6.61
C VAL A 98 23.93 13.32 -7.55
N MET A 99 23.41 14.52 -7.36
CA MET A 99 23.79 15.72 -8.07
C MET A 99 24.71 16.55 -7.19
N THR A 100 25.76 17.13 -7.78
CA THR A 100 26.58 18.14 -7.11
C THR A 100 26.15 19.50 -7.63
N GLY A 101 25.68 20.34 -6.73
CA GLY A 101 25.26 21.71 -6.99
C GLY A 101 26.21 22.74 -6.36
N GLU A 102 25.87 24.03 -6.48
CA GLU A 102 26.67 25.10 -5.87
C GLU A 102 26.53 25.13 -4.35
N GLU A 103 25.38 24.70 -3.83
CA GLU A 103 25.05 24.72 -2.41
C GLU A 103 25.31 23.39 -1.69
N GLY A 104 25.66 22.33 -2.43
CA GLY A 104 25.97 21.01 -1.90
C GLY A 104 25.41 19.84 -2.72
N GLU A 105 25.40 18.65 -2.13
CA GLU A 105 24.83 17.46 -2.75
C GLU A 105 23.29 17.47 -2.66
N THR A 106 22.65 17.21 -3.79
CA THR A 106 21.21 16.98 -3.87
C THR A 106 20.96 15.55 -4.35
N VAL A 107 20.17 14.80 -3.59
CA VAL A 107 19.95 13.37 -3.82
C VAL A 107 18.54 13.13 -4.33
N TRP A 108 18.48 12.35 -5.41
CA TRP A 108 17.26 11.76 -5.93
C TRP A 108 17.33 10.25 -5.75
N TRP A 109 16.23 9.62 -5.38
CA TRP A 109 16.19 8.17 -5.12
C TRP A 109 15.01 7.48 -5.78
N ALA A 110 15.26 6.25 -6.20
CA ALA A 110 14.22 5.25 -6.44
C ALA A 110 14.34 4.20 -5.34
N ARG A 111 13.20 3.84 -4.72
CA ARG A 111 13.17 2.90 -3.59
C ARG A 111 12.33 1.68 -3.93
N ARG A 112 12.75 0.53 -3.43
CA ARG A 112 11.99 -0.74 -3.43
C ARG A 112 11.95 -1.24 -1.99
N GLN A 113 10.88 -0.93 -1.29
CA GLN A 113 10.64 -1.43 0.06
C GLN A 113 10.37 -2.94 0.02
N GLY A 114 10.81 -3.68 1.05
CA GLY A 114 10.62 -5.12 1.12
C GLY A 114 11.27 -5.89 -0.05
N PHE A 115 12.30 -5.32 -0.66
CA PHE A 115 13.11 -5.96 -1.68
C PHE A 115 13.80 -7.21 -1.09
N ALA A 116 13.35 -8.37 -1.54
CA ALA A 116 14.01 -9.66 -1.33
C ALA A 116 14.63 -10.09 -2.66
N PRO A 117 15.97 -10.10 -2.79
CA PRO A 117 16.61 -10.45 -4.06
C PRO A 117 16.36 -11.93 -4.41
N SER A 118 16.05 -12.18 -5.69
CA SER A 118 15.90 -13.54 -6.21
C SER A 118 17.27 -14.18 -6.43
N ARG A 119 17.37 -15.49 -6.23
CA ARG A 119 18.57 -16.26 -6.60
C ARG A 119 18.78 -16.33 -8.13
N GLU A 120 17.70 -16.22 -8.89
CA GLU A 120 17.73 -16.13 -10.34
C GLU A 120 17.91 -14.67 -10.78
N PRO A 121 18.64 -14.41 -11.88
CA PRO A 121 18.78 -13.05 -12.42
C PRO A 121 17.43 -12.39 -12.69
N THR A 122 17.26 -11.19 -12.16
CA THR A 122 16.12 -10.32 -12.42
C THR A 122 16.59 -8.99 -12.98
N VAL A 123 15.68 -8.32 -13.66
CA VAL A 123 15.92 -6.99 -14.23
C VAL A 123 15.12 -5.97 -13.43
N LEU A 124 15.83 -4.99 -12.88
CA LEU A 124 15.24 -3.80 -12.29
C LEU A 124 15.30 -2.65 -13.30
N GLU A 125 14.13 -2.17 -13.73
CA GLU A 125 14.00 -1.04 -14.66
C GLU A 125 13.52 0.22 -13.93
N LEU A 126 14.39 1.23 -13.89
CA LEU A 126 14.17 2.51 -13.21
C LEU A 126 14.10 3.65 -14.21
N LYS A 127 12.89 4.11 -14.50
CA LYS A 127 12.64 5.25 -15.37
C LYS A 127 12.81 6.57 -14.63
N ARG A 128 12.94 7.69 -15.36
CA ARG A 128 13.05 9.04 -14.78
C ARG A 128 12.06 9.32 -13.64
N ARG A 129 10.79 8.89 -13.77
CA ARG A 129 9.74 9.13 -12.76
C ARG A 129 9.95 8.36 -11.45
N HIS A 130 10.66 7.23 -11.49
CA HIS A 130 10.92 6.44 -10.28
C HIS A 130 11.86 7.18 -9.32
N PHE A 131 12.57 8.19 -9.80
CA PHE A 131 13.42 9.05 -9.00
C PHE A 131 12.63 10.24 -8.46
N SER A 132 12.46 10.28 -7.14
CA SER A 132 11.92 11.42 -6.39
C SER A 132 13.03 12.15 -5.63
N TYR A 133 12.82 13.43 -5.34
CA TYR A 133 13.71 14.19 -4.48
C TYR A 133 13.75 13.54 -3.08
N ALA A 134 14.95 13.24 -2.60
CA ALA A 134 15.18 12.69 -1.27
C ALA A 134 15.49 13.81 -0.28
N TRP A 135 16.63 14.46 -0.46
CA TRP A 135 17.15 15.53 0.39
C TRP A 135 18.24 16.32 -0.34
N GLY A 136 18.53 17.53 0.12
CA GLY A 136 19.53 18.41 -0.47
C GLY A 136 19.15 19.89 -0.35
N PRO A 137 20.06 20.81 -0.66
CA PRO A 137 19.76 22.23 -0.64
C PRO A 137 18.93 22.69 -1.85
N GLU A 138 19.06 22.05 -3.01
CA GLU A 138 18.46 22.52 -4.27
C GLU A 138 17.09 21.88 -4.55
N ARG A 139 16.16 21.99 -3.59
CA ARG A 139 14.79 21.46 -3.74
C ARG A 139 14.10 22.08 -4.96
N GLY A 140 13.69 21.24 -5.91
CA GLY A 140 13.01 21.67 -7.15
C GLY A 140 13.95 21.79 -8.35
N ARG A 141 15.27 21.66 -8.18
CA ARG A 141 16.19 21.53 -9.33
C ARG A 141 15.88 20.26 -10.12
N PRO A 142 15.72 20.32 -11.45
CA PRO A 142 15.51 19.14 -12.28
C PRO A 142 16.68 18.14 -12.18
N LEU A 143 16.39 16.84 -12.16
CA LEU A 143 17.38 15.77 -12.27
C LEU A 143 17.96 15.72 -13.70
N ASP A 144 18.93 16.58 -13.97
CA ASP A 144 19.52 16.83 -15.30
C ASP A 144 21.02 16.52 -15.39
N ARG A 145 21.74 16.55 -14.26
CA ARG A 145 23.17 16.27 -14.20
C ARG A 145 23.54 15.55 -12.91
N VAL A 146 24.08 14.35 -13.06
CA VAL A 146 24.44 13.45 -11.96
C VAL A 146 25.94 13.28 -11.86
N ALA A 147 26.45 13.36 -10.64
CA ALA A 147 27.85 13.14 -10.31
C ALA A 147 28.12 11.66 -10.01
N ARG A 148 27.28 11.02 -9.20
CA ARG A 148 27.45 9.60 -8.81
C ARG A 148 26.14 8.82 -8.81
N LEU A 149 26.29 7.52 -9.05
CA LEU A 149 25.29 6.49 -8.80
C LEU A 149 25.63 5.81 -7.48
N GLU A 150 24.65 5.64 -6.60
CA GLU A 150 24.79 4.92 -5.33
C GLU A 150 23.70 3.86 -5.21
N LEU A 151 24.09 2.67 -4.79
CA LEU A 151 23.21 1.56 -4.47
C LEU A 151 23.29 1.32 -2.97
N ALA A 152 22.15 1.27 -2.30
CA ALA A 152 22.09 1.02 -0.86
C ALA A 152 21.08 -0.07 -0.53
N ILE A 153 21.48 -1.00 0.32
CA ILE A 153 20.57 -1.89 1.05
C ILE A 153 20.38 -1.28 2.43
N VAL A 154 19.15 -0.90 2.74
CA VAL A 154 18.77 -0.31 4.04
C VAL A 154 18.00 -1.37 4.83
N ALA A 155 18.40 -1.58 6.08
CA ALA A 155 17.79 -2.57 6.96
C ALA A 155 16.27 -2.37 6.99
N GLY A 156 15.53 -3.37 6.52
CA GLY A 156 14.09 -3.58 6.60
C GLY A 156 13.80 -4.58 7.70
N GLU A 157 13.93 -5.87 7.36
CA GLU A 157 14.06 -7.00 8.29
C GLU A 157 15.47 -7.11 8.89
N GLY A 158 16.48 -6.49 8.26
CA GLY A 158 17.87 -6.56 8.70
C GLY A 158 18.57 -7.85 8.22
N GLY A 159 19.43 -8.40 9.08
CA GLY A 159 20.19 -9.63 8.82
C GLY A 159 21.41 -9.45 7.91
N ALA A 160 21.90 -10.55 7.34
CA ALA A 160 23.04 -10.59 6.44
C ALA A 160 22.64 -11.17 5.08
N GLY A 161 23.36 -10.78 4.03
CA GLY A 161 23.15 -11.34 2.71
C GLY A 161 23.98 -10.67 1.64
N SER A 162 23.76 -11.11 0.41
CA SER A 162 24.60 -10.72 -0.72
C SER A 162 23.73 -10.38 -1.94
N VAL A 163 24.13 -9.35 -2.68
CA VAL A 163 23.54 -8.96 -3.97
C VAL A 163 24.66 -8.94 -5.01
N TRP A 164 24.47 -9.65 -6.12
CA TRP A 164 25.35 -9.63 -7.28
C TRP A 164 24.68 -8.82 -8.39
N ILE A 165 25.44 -7.92 -8.99
CA ILE A 165 25.01 -7.05 -10.09
C ILE A 165 25.83 -7.39 -11.32
N ASP A 166 25.14 -7.90 -12.34
CA ASP A 166 25.72 -8.29 -13.61
C ASP A 166 25.87 -7.10 -14.55
N GLU A 167 24.88 -6.20 -14.57
CA GLU A 167 24.90 -5.06 -15.47
C GLU A 167 24.17 -3.84 -14.86
N ILE A 168 24.71 -2.66 -15.11
CA ILE A 168 24.01 -1.38 -14.96
C ILE A 168 24.11 -0.59 -16.26
N ALA A 169 22.99 -0.40 -16.94
CA ALA A 169 22.91 0.39 -18.16
C ALA A 169 22.02 1.62 -17.97
N LEU A 170 22.50 2.79 -18.36
CA LEU A 170 21.69 4.00 -18.48
C LEU A 170 21.44 4.30 -19.95
N GLU A 171 20.18 4.41 -20.34
CA GLU A 171 19.77 4.60 -21.72
C GLU A 171 18.93 5.87 -21.88
N SER A 172 19.16 6.59 -22.98
CA SER A 172 18.27 7.67 -23.39
C SER A 172 16.97 7.09 -23.94
N ARG A 173 15.83 7.68 -23.54
CA ARG A 173 14.52 7.31 -24.05
C ARG A 173 13.86 8.51 -24.72
N PRO A 174 13.09 8.32 -25.80
CA PRO A 174 12.27 9.38 -26.35
C PRO A 174 11.34 9.95 -25.28
N VAL A 175 11.15 11.27 -25.26
CA VAL A 175 10.11 11.89 -24.42
C VAL A 175 8.76 11.52 -25.02
N PRO A 176 7.86 10.85 -24.28
CA PRO A 176 6.54 10.53 -24.79
C PRO A 176 5.78 11.81 -25.13
N ALA A 177 5.10 11.83 -26.27
CA ALA A 177 4.16 12.92 -26.55
C ALA A 177 3.02 12.90 -25.52
N PRO A 178 2.43 14.06 -25.17
CA PRO A 178 1.24 14.08 -24.33
C PRO A 178 0.16 13.16 -24.92
N PRO A 179 -0.45 12.28 -24.11
CA PRO A 179 -1.43 11.33 -24.63
C PRO A 179 -2.67 12.08 -25.14
N GLY A 180 -3.13 11.69 -26.33
CA GLY A 180 -4.46 12.09 -26.81
C GLY A 180 -5.58 11.36 -26.04
N PRO A 181 -6.86 11.70 -26.29
CA PRO A 181 -7.97 10.94 -25.73
C PRO A 181 -7.93 9.49 -26.25
N PRO A 182 -8.17 8.48 -25.40
CA PRO A 182 -8.24 7.09 -25.84
C PRO A 182 -9.38 6.88 -26.83
N ARG A 183 -9.23 5.88 -27.71
CA ARG A 183 -10.31 5.38 -28.56
C ARG A 183 -10.84 4.08 -27.97
N ALA A 184 -12.13 4.06 -27.65
CA ALA A 184 -12.77 2.86 -27.12
C ALA A 184 -13.33 1.97 -28.24
N SER A 185 -13.21 0.66 -28.05
CA SER A 185 -13.92 -0.36 -28.82
C SER A 185 -14.36 -1.48 -27.88
N ALA A 186 -15.41 -2.22 -28.21
CA ALA A 186 -15.92 -3.28 -27.34
C ALA A 186 -16.43 -4.48 -28.15
N SER A 187 -16.46 -5.65 -27.52
CA SER A 187 -17.04 -6.86 -28.10
C SER A 187 -18.54 -6.75 -28.41
N THR A 188 -19.23 -5.90 -27.63
CA THR A 188 -20.68 -5.65 -27.69
C THR A 188 -20.96 -4.25 -27.19
N GLY A 189 -22.07 -3.65 -27.61
CA GLY A 189 -22.47 -2.31 -27.15
C GLY A 189 -21.55 -1.21 -27.68
N ASP A 190 -21.75 0.01 -27.18
CA ASP A 190 -20.90 1.16 -27.48
C ASP A 190 -19.87 1.34 -26.37
N GLY A 191 -18.59 1.07 -26.67
CA GLY A 191 -17.50 1.24 -25.70
C GLY A 191 -17.16 2.72 -25.42
N ALA A 192 -17.48 3.63 -26.34
CA ALA A 192 -17.20 5.06 -26.15
C ALA A 192 -18.04 5.66 -25.01
N ALA A 193 -19.21 5.07 -24.74
CA ALA A 193 -20.09 5.44 -23.63
C ALA A 193 -19.54 5.11 -22.24
N ALA A 194 -18.34 4.51 -22.12
CA ALA A 194 -17.63 4.34 -20.85
C ALA A 194 -16.46 5.32 -20.68
N ILE A 195 -16.20 6.21 -21.64
CA ILE A 195 -15.08 7.17 -21.59
C ILE A 195 -15.50 8.56 -22.08
N ASP A 196 -16.80 8.85 -22.11
CA ASP A 196 -17.34 10.11 -22.61
C ASP A 196 -17.50 11.17 -21.50
N GLY A 197 -17.29 10.79 -20.23
CA GLY A 197 -17.41 11.66 -19.06
C GLY A 197 -18.86 11.99 -18.68
N ASP A 198 -19.86 11.30 -19.26
CA ASP A 198 -21.27 11.47 -18.91
C ASP A 198 -21.74 10.33 -17.99
N PRO A 199 -21.99 10.58 -16.69
CA PRO A 199 -22.44 9.54 -15.77
C PRO A 199 -23.84 8.99 -16.08
N ALA A 200 -24.56 9.54 -17.06
CA ALA A 200 -25.85 9.05 -17.55
C ALA A 200 -25.73 8.03 -18.70
N THR A 201 -24.56 7.88 -19.31
CA THR A 201 -24.28 6.88 -20.35
C THR A 201 -23.53 5.69 -19.74
N ALA A 202 -23.47 4.58 -20.47
CA ALA A 202 -22.71 3.40 -20.06
C ALA A 202 -22.38 2.48 -21.24
N TRP A 203 -21.21 1.86 -21.19
CA TRP A 203 -20.96 0.64 -21.95
C TRP A 203 -21.79 -0.50 -21.37
N VAL A 204 -22.63 -1.14 -22.20
CA VAL A 204 -23.52 -2.23 -21.81
C VAL A 204 -23.11 -3.54 -22.49
N ALA A 205 -22.85 -4.56 -21.68
CA ALA A 205 -22.59 -5.92 -22.15
C ALA A 205 -23.62 -6.93 -21.58
N PRO A 206 -24.05 -7.94 -22.36
CA PRO A 206 -24.91 -9.01 -21.87
C PRO A 206 -24.17 -9.90 -20.86
N ALA A 207 -24.89 -10.84 -20.24
CA ALA A 207 -24.26 -11.87 -19.42
C ALA A 207 -23.33 -12.76 -20.27
N GLY A 208 -22.16 -13.09 -19.72
CA GLY A 208 -21.12 -13.88 -20.38
C GLY A 208 -19.88 -13.06 -20.75
N PRO A 209 -18.92 -13.69 -21.45
CA PRO A 209 -17.66 -13.04 -21.80
C PRO A 209 -17.87 -11.80 -22.68
N ALA A 210 -17.22 -10.71 -22.29
CA ALA A 210 -17.19 -9.46 -23.04
C ALA A 210 -15.88 -8.72 -22.78
N TRP A 211 -15.52 -7.78 -23.64
CA TRP A 211 -14.36 -6.93 -23.43
C TRP A 211 -14.63 -5.49 -23.88
N LEU A 212 -13.95 -4.56 -23.21
CA LEU A 212 -13.82 -3.14 -23.56
C LEU A 212 -12.33 -2.83 -23.71
N GLU A 213 -11.93 -2.26 -24.83
CA GLU A 213 -10.54 -1.94 -25.16
C GLU A 213 -10.39 -0.44 -25.37
N LEU A 214 -9.33 0.13 -24.81
CA LEU A 214 -8.92 1.52 -24.95
C LEU A 214 -7.58 1.57 -25.68
N ASP A 215 -7.58 2.08 -26.91
CA ASP A 215 -6.36 2.38 -27.68
C ASP A 215 -5.89 3.81 -27.38
N PHE A 216 -4.67 3.96 -26.89
CA PHE A 216 -4.09 5.26 -26.56
C PHE A 216 -3.43 5.96 -27.74
N GLY A 217 -3.27 5.28 -28.88
CA GLY A 217 -2.57 5.79 -30.06
C GLY A 217 -1.04 5.95 -29.87
N GLY A 218 -0.51 5.52 -28.73
CA GLY A 218 0.89 5.61 -28.34
C GLY A 218 1.10 5.08 -26.93
N SER A 219 2.36 4.90 -26.52
CA SER A 219 2.65 4.42 -25.17
C SER A 219 2.19 5.43 -24.12
N ARG A 220 1.45 4.95 -23.12
CA ARG A 220 0.93 5.74 -22.00
C ARG A 220 1.26 5.06 -20.68
N GLU A 221 1.80 5.85 -19.77
CA GLU A 221 2.03 5.42 -18.38
C GLU A 221 0.80 5.75 -17.53
N LEU A 222 0.49 4.85 -16.60
CA LEU A 222 -0.76 4.86 -15.84
C LEU A 222 -0.43 4.85 -14.35
N GLY A 223 -1.16 5.62 -13.55
CA GLY A 223 -1.12 5.49 -12.09
C GLY A 223 -2.15 4.47 -11.60
N GLY A 224 -3.31 4.45 -12.24
CA GLY A 224 -4.44 3.64 -11.80
C GLY A 224 -5.58 3.66 -12.80
N LEU A 225 -6.63 2.91 -12.49
CA LEU A 225 -7.92 3.00 -13.17
C LEU A 225 -9.02 3.23 -12.13
N VAL A 226 -10.05 3.96 -12.53
CA VAL A 226 -11.30 4.10 -11.76
C VAL A 226 -12.45 3.61 -12.63
N LEU A 227 -13.20 2.63 -12.13
CA LEU A 227 -14.34 2.05 -12.85
C LEU A 227 -15.62 2.38 -12.07
N ASP A 228 -16.53 3.11 -12.71
CA ASP A 228 -17.85 3.43 -12.14
C ASP A 228 -18.92 2.53 -12.76
N TRP A 229 -19.35 1.51 -12.03
CA TRP A 229 -20.41 0.60 -12.44
C TRP A 229 -21.81 1.16 -12.16
N GLU A 230 -22.78 0.76 -12.99
CA GLU A 230 -24.20 0.97 -12.71
C GLU A 230 -24.63 0.13 -11.49
N PRO A 231 -25.37 0.70 -10.52
CA PRO A 231 -25.90 -0.02 -9.37
C PRO A 231 -26.62 -1.33 -9.75
N GLY A 232 -26.14 -2.44 -9.22
CA GLY A 232 -26.69 -3.78 -9.47
C GLY A 232 -26.39 -4.38 -10.85
N ARG A 233 -25.54 -3.74 -11.67
CA ARG A 233 -25.09 -4.24 -12.99
C ARG A 233 -23.57 -4.11 -13.15
N PHE A 234 -22.84 -4.88 -12.36
CA PHE A 234 -21.37 -4.86 -12.31
C PHE A 234 -20.78 -6.27 -12.49
N ALA A 235 -19.49 -6.33 -12.82
CA ALA A 235 -18.74 -7.58 -12.82
C ALA A 235 -18.12 -7.80 -11.44
N THR A 236 -18.25 -9.01 -10.89
CA THR A 236 -17.56 -9.40 -9.65
C THR A 236 -16.12 -9.80 -9.93
N ASP A 237 -15.86 -10.39 -11.10
CA ASP A 237 -14.57 -10.89 -11.51
C ASP A 237 -14.24 -10.39 -12.91
N TYR A 238 -13.07 -9.79 -13.07
CA TYR A 238 -12.59 -9.27 -14.35
C TYR A 238 -11.07 -9.11 -14.34
N VAL A 239 -10.51 -9.03 -15.55
CA VAL A 239 -9.07 -8.87 -15.76
C VAL A 239 -8.82 -7.61 -16.55
N VAL A 240 -7.78 -6.86 -16.16
CA VAL A 240 -7.24 -5.76 -16.95
C VAL A 240 -5.96 -6.25 -17.62
N GLU A 241 -5.95 -6.20 -18.95
CA GLU A 241 -4.79 -6.54 -19.78
C GLU A 241 -4.18 -5.26 -20.36
N GLY A 242 -2.86 -5.16 -20.36
CA GLY A 242 -2.11 -4.08 -21.00
C GLY A 242 -1.36 -4.60 -22.22
N CYS A 243 -1.46 -3.88 -23.34
CA CYS A 243 -0.72 -4.14 -24.56
C CYS A 243 0.63 -3.40 -24.54
N LEU A 244 1.73 -4.15 -24.55
CA LEU A 244 3.09 -3.60 -24.60
C LEU A 244 3.59 -3.39 -26.03
N ASP A 245 4.75 -2.76 -26.15
CA ASP A 245 5.50 -2.66 -27.40
C ASP A 245 5.58 -4.02 -28.12
N GLY A 246 5.18 -4.05 -29.39
CA GLY A 246 5.11 -5.28 -30.19
C GLY A 246 3.76 -6.00 -30.19
N GLY A 247 2.73 -5.46 -29.55
CA GLY A 247 1.36 -6.00 -29.62
C GLY A 247 1.08 -7.16 -28.66
N VAL A 248 1.96 -7.38 -27.68
CA VAL A 248 1.84 -8.45 -26.69
C VAL A 248 0.93 -7.99 -25.54
N TRP A 249 -0.13 -8.75 -25.30
CA TRP A 249 -1.05 -8.52 -24.18
C TRP A 249 -0.58 -9.27 -22.95
N ARG A 250 -0.53 -8.58 -21.81
CA ARG A 250 -0.28 -9.18 -20.49
C ARG A 250 -1.36 -8.77 -19.51
N THR A 251 -1.72 -9.65 -18.58
CA THR A 251 -2.48 -9.24 -17.39
C THR A 251 -1.67 -8.22 -16.61
N VAL A 252 -2.28 -7.09 -16.29
CA VAL A 252 -1.73 -6.04 -15.41
C VAL A 252 -2.50 -5.91 -14.10
N TYR A 253 -3.75 -6.38 -14.05
CA TYR A 253 -4.56 -6.43 -12.84
C TYR A 253 -5.60 -7.55 -12.93
N GLU A 254 -5.90 -8.19 -11.80
CA GLU A 254 -7.00 -9.14 -11.68
C GLU A 254 -7.89 -8.76 -10.50
N VAL A 255 -9.19 -8.73 -10.72
CA VAL A 255 -10.19 -8.40 -9.70
C VAL A 255 -11.05 -9.62 -9.46
N HIS A 256 -11.23 -9.92 -8.17
CA HIS A 256 -12.06 -11.01 -7.70
C HIS A 256 -13.00 -10.54 -6.59
N GLY A 257 -14.26 -10.96 -6.69
CA GLY A 257 -15.26 -10.68 -5.67
C GLY A 257 -15.60 -9.20 -5.46
N ALA A 258 -15.53 -8.37 -6.51
CA ALA A 258 -15.85 -6.95 -6.42
C ALA A 258 -17.30 -6.71 -5.98
N ASN A 259 -17.51 -5.65 -5.18
CA ASN A 259 -18.83 -5.21 -4.71
C ASN A 259 -19.57 -4.31 -5.72
N GLY A 260 -18.89 -3.89 -6.79
CA GLY A 260 -19.41 -2.94 -7.77
C GLY A 260 -19.40 -1.51 -7.22
N GLY A 261 -20.22 -0.63 -7.81
CA GLY A 261 -20.12 0.79 -7.49
C GLY A 261 -18.87 1.39 -8.11
N ARG A 262 -17.95 1.93 -7.31
CA ARG A 262 -16.69 2.50 -7.80
C ARG A 262 -15.51 1.62 -7.43
N ASP A 263 -14.89 1.00 -8.42
CA ASP A 263 -13.68 0.20 -8.22
C ASP A 263 -12.43 1.07 -8.48
N TRP A 264 -11.42 0.90 -7.63
CA TRP A 264 -10.15 1.61 -7.69
C TRP A 264 -9.02 0.61 -7.93
N LEU A 265 -8.30 0.73 -9.05
CA LEU A 265 -7.24 -0.21 -9.40
C LEU A 265 -5.88 0.47 -9.30
N TYR A 266 -5.00 -0.05 -8.43
CA TYR A 266 -3.65 0.47 -8.20
C TYR A 266 -2.66 -0.08 -9.23
N LEU A 267 -2.25 0.75 -10.19
CA LEU A 267 -1.44 0.33 -11.35
C LEU A 267 -0.19 1.20 -11.59
N PRO A 268 0.60 1.55 -10.55
CA PRO A 268 1.65 2.57 -10.61
C PRO A 268 2.79 2.29 -11.60
N ASP A 269 3.07 1.01 -11.85
CA ASP A 269 4.17 0.55 -12.69
C ASP A 269 3.69 0.08 -14.08
N THR A 270 2.51 0.55 -14.51
CA THR A 270 1.92 0.14 -15.78
C THR A 270 2.20 1.14 -16.89
N GLU A 271 2.79 0.64 -17.98
CA GLU A 271 2.86 1.32 -19.26
C GLU A 271 2.22 0.41 -20.31
N ALA A 272 1.38 0.99 -21.17
CA ALA A 272 0.73 0.27 -22.25
C ALA A 272 0.38 1.20 -23.42
N THR A 273 0.30 0.63 -24.62
CA THR A 273 -0.23 1.31 -25.82
C THR A 273 -1.75 1.16 -25.94
N ALA A 274 -2.31 0.12 -25.31
CA ALA A 274 -3.73 -0.11 -25.19
C ALA A 274 -4.04 -0.86 -23.89
N LEU A 275 -5.26 -0.70 -23.36
CA LEU A 275 -5.79 -1.49 -22.26
C LEU A 275 -7.01 -2.28 -22.68
N ARG A 276 -7.24 -3.43 -22.06
CA ARG A 276 -8.46 -4.23 -22.25
C ARG A 276 -9.00 -4.67 -20.90
N LEU A 277 -10.22 -4.24 -20.59
CA LEU A 277 -11.05 -4.82 -19.54
C LEU A 277 -11.73 -6.05 -20.10
N ARG A 278 -11.47 -7.23 -19.53
CA ARG A 278 -12.01 -8.52 -19.96
C ARG A 278 -12.87 -9.13 -18.87
N LEU A 279 -14.11 -9.46 -19.22
CA LEU A 279 -15.06 -10.13 -18.35
C LEU A 279 -15.05 -11.64 -18.61
N GLY A 280 -15.13 -12.45 -17.54
CA GLY A 280 -15.08 -13.91 -17.61
C GLY A 280 -16.43 -14.61 -17.75
N GLU A 281 -16.41 -15.95 -17.78
CA GLU A 281 -17.61 -16.80 -17.66
C GLU A 281 -18.13 -16.75 -16.22
N GLY A 282 -18.94 -15.74 -15.90
CA GLY A 282 -19.44 -15.49 -14.55
C GLY A 282 -20.11 -14.11 -14.36
N THR A 283 -20.05 -13.26 -15.38
CA THR A 283 -20.70 -11.95 -15.42
C THR A 283 -22.17 -12.03 -15.00
N ALA A 284 -22.61 -11.05 -14.21
CA ALA A 284 -23.93 -11.00 -13.61
C ALA A 284 -25.05 -11.44 -14.57
N ALA A 285 -26.05 -12.19 -14.09
CA ALA A 285 -27.12 -12.75 -14.92
C ALA A 285 -27.90 -11.72 -15.75
N ARG A 286 -27.83 -10.44 -15.37
CA ARG A 286 -28.46 -9.29 -16.07
C ARG A 286 -27.49 -8.53 -17.00
N GLY A 287 -26.29 -9.05 -17.23
CA GLY A 287 -25.18 -8.33 -17.85
C GLY A 287 -24.67 -7.16 -17.00
N VAL A 288 -23.76 -6.37 -17.56
CA VAL A 288 -23.10 -5.24 -16.87
C VAL A 288 -23.30 -3.91 -17.56
N ALA A 289 -23.24 -2.83 -16.80
CA ALA A 289 -23.08 -1.47 -17.30
C ALA A 289 -21.92 -0.78 -16.60
N LEU A 290 -20.91 -0.39 -17.37
CA LEU A 290 -19.84 0.46 -16.91
C LEU A 290 -20.13 1.88 -17.39
N ARG A 291 -20.42 2.79 -16.46
CA ARG A 291 -20.73 4.19 -16.76
C ARG A 291 -19.48 4.96 -17.16
N GLU A 292 -18.41 4.81 -16.39
CA GLU A 292 -17.15 5.49 -16.68
C GLU A 292 -15.95 4.57 -16.37
N LEU A 293 -14.92 4.69 -17.18
CA LEU A 293 -13.60 4.11 -17.01
C LEU A 293 -12.57 5.24 -17.16
N SER A 294 -12.08 5.73 -16.03
CA SER A 294 -11.06 6.77 -16.00
C SER A 294 -9.66 6.16 -16.00
N VAL A 295 -8.82 6.65 -16.90
CA VAL A 295 -7.39 6.31 -16.96
C VAL A 295 -6.59 7.37 -16.22
N GLU A 296 -6.14 7.03 -15.02
CA GLU A 296 -5.55 7.99 -14.11
C GLU A 296 -4.05 8.22 -14.38
N PRO A 297 -3.58 9.49 -14.25
CA PRO A 297 -2.17 9.81 -14.43
C PRO A 297 -1.30 9.22 -13.32
N LEU A 298 0.02 9.18 -13.55
CA LEU A 298 1.00 8.62 -12.60
C LEU A 298 0.88 9.19 -11.17
N GLU A 299 0.62 10.50 -11.05
CA GLU A 299 0.45 11.20 -9.77
C GLU A 299 -0.77 10.75 -8.96
N PHE A 300 -1.71 10.02 -9.57
CA PHE A 300 -2.86 9.45 -8.88
C PHE A 300 -2.45 8.42 -7.82
N ALA A 301 -1.39 7.66 -8.11
CA ALA A 301 -1.00 6.46 -7.37
C ALA A 301 0.52 6.31 -7.33
N ALA A 302 1.26 7.42 -7.20
CA ALA A 302 2.73 7.41 -7.16
C ALA A 302 3.30 6.46 -6.09
N ASP A 303 2.57 6.31 -4.99
CA ASP A 303 2.72 5.27 -3.97
C ASP A 303 1.34 4.92 -3.37
N ALA A 304 1.30 3.95 -2.46
CA ALA A 304 0.07 3.53 -1.79
C ALA A 304 -0.57 4.67 -0.98
N ASN A 305 0.22 5.57 -0.38
CA ASN A 305 -0.31 6.71 0.38
C ASN A 305 -1.00 7.72 -0.52
N ALA A 306 -0.44 8.01 -1.69
CA ALA A 306 -1.06 8.86 -2.70
C ALA A 306 -2.37 8.25 -3.19
N PHE A 307 -2.38 6.95 -3.48
CA PHE A 307 -3.57 6.21 -3.89
C PHE A 307 -4.69 6.28 -2.84
N PHE A 308 -4.40 5.93 -1.58
CA PHE A 308 -5.41 5.98 -0.52
C PHE A 308 -5.89 7.40 -0.20
N SER A 309 -5.06 8.42 -0.41
CA SER A 309 -5.52 9.83 -0.34
C SER A 309 -6.59 10.14 -1.40
N ARG A 310 -6.45 9.60 -2.62
CA ARG A 310 -7.44 9.74 -3.71
C ARG A 310 -8.73 8.99 -3.41
N VAL A 311 -8.60 7.75 -2.93
CA VAL A 311 -9.73 6.94 -2.48
C VAL A 311 -10.49 7.69 -1.39
N ALA A 312 -9.81 8.08 -0.30
CA ALA A 312 -10.39 8.78 0.84
C ALA A 312 -11.12 10.08 0.46
N ALA A 313 -10.62 10.82 -0.53
CA ALA A 313 -11.25 12.05 -1.02
C ALA A 313 -12.64 11.83 -1.66
N SER A 314 -12.97 10.60 -2.06
CA SER A 314 -14.29 10.23 -2.58
C SER A 314 -15.28 9.79 -1.50
N PHE A 315 -14.82 9.65 -0.26
CA PHE A 315 -15.65 9.27 0.88
C PHE A 315 -15.93 10.47 1.78
N ARG A 316 -17.00 10.35 2.58
CA ARG A 316 -17.24 11.36 3.62
C ARG A 316 -16.08 11.36 4.62
N ARG A 317 -15.75 12.56 5.11
CA ARG A 317 -14.83 12.75 6.24
C ARG A 317 -15.24 11.85 7.42
N GLY A 318 -14.25 11.24 8.07
CA GLY A 318 -14.46 10.32 9.20
C GLY A 318 -14.30 8.83 8.87
N LEU A 319 -14.33 8.42 7.60
CA LEU A 319 -14.18 7.00 7.22
C LEU A 319 -12.74 6.55 7.00
N PHE A 320 -11.82 7.50 6.86
CA PHE A 320 -10.39 7.25 6.74
C PHE A 320 -9.66 8.05 7.83
N PRO A 321 -8.43 7.65 8.18
CA PRO A 321 -7.56 8.47 9.03
C PRO A 321 -7.45 9.89 8.50
N ARG A 322 -7.54 10.87 9.40
CA ARG A 322 -7.63 12.30 9.06
C ARG A 322 -6.47 12.84 8.20
N TYR A 323 -5.30 12.20 8.27
CA TYR A 323 -4.14 12.60 7.47
C TYR A 323 -4.29 12.31 5.97
N PHE A 324 -5.18 11.39 5.56
CA PHE A 324 -5.53 11.21 4.15
C PHE A 324 -6.44 12.32 3.62
N THR A 325 -7.07 13.09 4.50
CA THR A 325 -7.87 14.28 4.14
C THR A 325 -7.13 15.60 4.40
N GLY A 326 -5.81 15.53 4.63
CA GLY A 326 -4.94 16.71 4.81
C GLY A 326 -4.95 17.30 6.23
N GLU A 327 -5.52 16.60 7.21
CA GLU A 327 -5.57 17.03 8.61
C GLU A 327 -4.46 16.35 9.43
N GLN A 328 -3.76 17.11 10.27
CA GLN A 328 -2.71 16.55 11.13
C GLN A 328 -3.32 15.61 12.18
N GLY A 329 -2.74 14.41 12.29
CA GLY A 329 -2.97 13.48 13.40
C GLY A 329 -1.89 13.60 14.46
N TYR A 330 -2.33 13.59 15.72
CA TYR A 330 -1.50 13.42 16.90
C TYR A 330 -1.63 12.01 17.44
N TRP A 331 -0.52 11.50 17.98
CA TRP A 331 -0.45 10.18 18.57
C TRP A 331 0.55 10.18 19.73
N THR A 332 0.42 9.18 20.59
CA THR A 332 1.37 8.86 21.67
C THR A 332 1.75 7.39 21.57
N VAL A 333 2.76 6.98 22.35
CA VAL A 333 3.16 5.58 22.49
C VAL A 333 2.55 4.95 23.74
N ALA A 334 2.40 3.63 23.72
CA ALA A 334 2.16 2.82 24.91
C ALA A 334 2.97 1.51 24.81
N GLY A 335 3.61 1.10 25.90
CA GLY A 335 4.49 -0.06 25.95
C GLY A 335 4.83 -0.42 27.40
N VAL A 336 5.46 -1.57 27.60
CA VAL A 336 5.93 -2.00 28.93
C VAL A 336 7.25 -1.30 29.25
N ASP A 337 7.41 -0.87 30.51
CA ASP A 337 8.66 -0.26 30.96
C ASP A 337 9.85 -1.23 30.79
N GLY A 338 10.91 -0.77 30.12
CA GLY A 338 12.05 -1.61 29.75
C GLY A 338 11.79 -2.65 28.64
N GLY A 339 10.62 -2.63 28.00
CA GLY A 339 10.31 -3.44 26.82
C GLY A 339 10.84 -2.81 25.53
N ASP A 340 11.11 -3.65 24.53
CA ASP A 340 11.63 -3.24 23.21
C ASP A 340 10.52 -2.93 22.19
N ALA A 341 9.26 -3.17 22.55
CA ALA A 341 8.09 -3.00 21.68
C ALA A 341 7.11 -1.96 22.24
N GLU A 342 6.52 -1.17 21.33
CA GLU A 342 5.52 -0.15 21.64
C GLU A 342 4.42 -0.11 20.57
N LEU A 343 3.24 0.35 20.97
CA LEU A 343 2.09 0.62 20.10
C LEU A 343 1.98 2.12 19.91
N LEU A 344 1.33 2.54 18.83
CA LEU A 344 0.90 3.93 18.70
C LEU A 344 -0.60 4.06 19.00
N VAL A 345 -0.95 5.05 19.80
CA VAL A 345 -2.33 5.41 20.15
C VAL A 345 -2.62 6.76 19.52
N GLY A 346 -3.49 6.77 18.51
CA GLY A 346 -3.93 7.97 17.82
C GLY A 346 -4.99 8.73 18.62
N GLU A 347 -5.04 10.05 18.46
CA GLU A 347 -6.09 10.89 19.04
C GLU A 347 -7.51 10.51 18.56
N ASP A 348 -7.61 9.84 17.42
CA ASP A 348 -8.86 9.30 16.88
C ASP A 348 -9.25 7.96 17.51
N GLY A 349 -8.52 7.48 18.52
CA GLY A 349 -8.80 6.20 19.18
C GLY A 349 -8.37 4.98 18.37
N ALA A 350 -7.75 5.16 17.21
CA ALA A 350 -7.07 4.09 16.49
C ALA A 350 -5.79 3.67 17.25
N VAL A 351 -5.53 2.37 17.32
CA VAL A 351 -4.32 1.81 17.95
C VAL A 351 -3.56 0.97 16.94
N GLU A 352 -2.32 1.35 16.64
CA GLU A 352 -1.44 0.66 15.70
C GLU A 352 -0.68 -0.48 16.36
N SER A 353 -0.65 -1.64 15.71
CA SER A 353 0.13 -2.79 16.17
C SER A 353 1.64 -2.50 16.20
N ALA A 354 2.37 -3.12 17.13
CA ALA A 354 3.83 -2.93 17.27
C ALA A 354 4.63 -3.30 16.00
N ASN A 355 4.17 -4.28 15.22
CA ASN A 355 4.77 -4.65 13.94
C ASN A 355 4.45 -3.65 12.80
N ARG A 356 3.70 -2.58 13.09
CA ARG A 356 3.29 -1.50 12.19
C ARG A 356 2.57 -1.98 10.93
N ARG A 357 1.84 -3.09 10.97
CA ARG A 357 1.10 -3.59 9.79
C ARG A 357 -0.32 -3.08 9.69
N LEU A 358 -0.98 -2.88 10.82
CA LEU A 358 -2.40 -2.50 10.88
C LEU A 358 -2.72 -1.64 12.09
N SER A 359 -3.90 -1.05 12.08
CA SER A 359 -4.51 -0.45 13.27
C SER A 359 -5.87 -1.06 13.58
N VAL A 360 -6.25 -0.98 14.85
CA VAL A 360 -7.61 -1.22 15.35
C VAL A 360 -8.29 0.14 15.54
N GLU A 361 -9.30 0.43 14.73
CA GLU A 361 -10.00 1.71 14.71
C GLU A 361 -11.46 1.55 15.20
N PRO A 362 -11.93 2.38 16.14
CA PRO A 362 -13.29 2.30 16.64
C PRO A 362 -14.29 3.06 15.76
N PHE A 363 -15.49 2.50 15.64
CA PHE A 363 -16.68 3.16 15.09
C PHE A 363 -17.86 2.85 16.01
N VAL A 364 -18.77 3.80 16.21
CA VAL A 364 -19.98 3.57 17.03
C VAL A 364 -21.20 3.81 16.17
N ARG A 365 -22.08 2.81 16.04
CA ARG A 365 -23.38 2.98 15.40
C ARG A 365 -24.46 3.13 16.48
N ALA A 366 -25.16 4.25 16.44
CA ALA A 366 -26.27 4.53 17.34
C ALA A 366 -27.30 5.46 16.67
N GLY A 367 -28.58 5.31 16.99
CA GLY A 367 -29.65 6.09 16.37
C GLY A 367 -29.69 5.96 14.84
N GLY A 368 -29.27 4.81 14.29
CA GLY A 368 -29.20 4.55 12.85
C GLY A 368 -28.02 5.22 12.12
N ARG A 369 -27.15 5.95 12.81
CA ARG A 369 -26.00 6.67 12.24
C ARG A 369 -24.69 6.03 12.66
N LEU A 370 -23.70 6.07 11.77
CA LEU A 370 -22.31 5.78 12.11
C LEU A 370 -21.65 7.06 12.66
N VAL A 371 -21.14 6.98 13.88
CA VAL A 371 -20.34 8.01 14.55
C VAL A 371 -18.87 7.65 14.36
N THR A 372 -18.12 8.62 13.86
CA THR A 372 -16.69 8.54 13.59
C THR A 372 -15.93 9.62 14.36
N TRP A 373 -14.60 9.61 14.29
CA TRP A 373 -13.77 10.69 14.84
C TRP A 373 -14.15 12.09 14.31
N ALA A 374 -14.74 12.16 13.11
CA ALA A 374 -15.14 13.41 12.49
C ALA A 374 -16.44 14.00 13.06
N ASP A 375 -17.21 13.21 13.82
CA ASP A 375 -18.54 13.58 14.33
C ASP A 375 -18.53 13.93 15.84
N VAL A 376 -17.37 13.94 16.48
CA VAL A 376 -17.23 14.00 17.94
C VAL A 376 -16.33 15.14 18.38
N THR A 377 -16.46 15.54 19.65
CA THR A 377 -15.38 16.28 20.32
C THR A 377 -14.41 15.26 20.92
N THR A 378 -13.13 15.40 20.57
CA THR A 378 -12.06 14.53 21.06
C THR A 378 -11.33 15.18 22.23
N GLU A 379 -11.13 14.40 23.30
CA GLU A 379 -10.30 14.76 24.44
C GLU A 379 -9.28 13.64 24.70
N HIS A 380 -8.07 14.00 25.13
CA HIS A 380 -7.05 13.04 25.52
C HIS A 380 -6.49 13.36 26.91
N SER A 381 -6.26 12.32 27.70
CA SER A 381 -5.69 12.45 29.05
C SER A 381 -4.86 11.22 29.39
N LEU A 382 -4.21 11.26 30.55
CA LEU A 382 -3.75 10.07 31.24
C LEU A 382 -4.82 9.63 32.24
N VAL A 383 -4.87 8.34 32.58
CA VAL A 383 -5.70 7.87 33.71
C VAL A 383 -5.25 8.61 34.98
N GLU A 384 -6.20 9.12 35.75
CA GLU A 384 -5.95 9.97 36.94
C GLU A 384 -5.15 11.26 36.69
N GLY A 385 -4.82 11.55 35.43
CA GLY A 385 -4.06 12.73 35.03
C GLY A 385 -2.54 12.53 35.01
N ASP A 386 -2.03 11.40 35.53
CA ASP A 386 -0.59 11.14 35.66
C ASP A 386 -0.15 9.67 35.46
N LEU A 387 -1.07 8.69 35.54
CA LEU A 387 -0.72 7.29 35.28
C LEU A 387 -0.39 7.11 33.80
N PRO A 388 0.66 6.35 33.41
CA PRO A 388 1.12 6.21 32.02
C PRO A 388 0.22 5.29 31.18
N ILE A 389 -1.09 5.55 31.24
CA ILE A 389 -2.16 4.82 30.59
C ILE A 389 -2.93 5.87 29.79
N PRO A 390 -2.69 5.98 28.46
CA PRO A 390 -3.35 6.98 27.64
C PRO A 390 -4.85 6.70 27.54
N VAL A 391 -5.62 7.79 27.54
CA VAL A 391 -7.07 7.80 27.39
C VAL A 391 -7.45 8.71 26.23
N VAL A 392 -8.31 8.20 25.35
CA VAL A 392 -8.96 8.98 24.28
C VAL A 392 -10.47 8.95 24.52
N ARG A 393 -11.11 10.12 24.55
CA ARG A 393 -12.55 10.26 24.71
C ARG A 393 -13.17 10.92 23.50
N TRP A 394 -14.21 10.29 22.97
CA TRP A 394 -15.13 10.86 22.00
C TRP A 394 -16.41 11.25 22.70
N ARG A 395 -16.90 12.47 22.45
CA ARG A 395 -18.17 12.96 23.01
C ARG A 395 -19.12 13.45 21.91
N THR A 396 -20.34 12.94 21.95
CA THR A 396 -21.54 13.56 21.37
C THR A 396 -22.50 13.95 22.50
N PRO A 397 -23.60 14.68 22.24
CA PRO A 397 -24.62 14.92 23.26
C PRO A 397 -25.24 13.62 23.82
N GLU A 398 -25.38 12.58 22.98
CA GLU A 398 -26.09 11.34 23.32
C GLU A 398 -25.16 10.21 23.80
N LEU A 399 -23.87 10.24 23.46
CA LEU A 399 -22.93 9.14 23.71
C LEU A 399 -21.53 9.65 24.08
N GLU A 400 -20.83 8.82 24.85
CA GLU A 400 -19.39 8.91 25.06
C GLU A 400 -18.75 7.57 24.72
N LEU A 401 -17.61 7.60 24.01
CA LEU A 401 -16.70 6.46 23.87
C LEU A 401 -15.39 6.83 24.56
N GLU A 402 -14.94 6.00 25.50
CA GLU A 402 -13.63 6.13 26.15
C GLU A 402 -12.76 4.93 25.80
N LEU A 403 -11.62 5.17 25.14
CA LEU A 403 -10.55 4.20 24.97
C LEU A 403 -9.52 4.37 26.09
N THR A 404 -9.12 3.28 26.73
CA THR A 404 -7.95 3.20 27.61
C THR A 404 -7.01 2.11 27.08
N VAL A 405 -5.71 2.41 26.98
CA VAL A 405 -4.69 1.44 26.52
C VAL A 405 -3.72 1.14 27.66
N LEU A 406 -3.71 -0.10 28.14
CA LEU A 406 -2.80 -0.57 29.18
C LEU A 406 -1.84 -1.60 28.58
N ALA A 407 -0.55 -1.28 28.55
CA ALA A 407 0.49 -2.26 28.28
C ALA A 407 0.83 -3.02 29.58
N GLU A 408 0.82 -4.35 29.52
CA GLU A 408 1.12 -5.23 30.65
C GLU A 408 1.92 -6.47 30.21
N GLY A 409 2.72 -7.01 31.11
CA GLY A 409 3.50 -8.22 30.90
C GLY A 409 4.96 -8.08 31.36
N GLU A 410 5.67 -9.20 31.38
CA GLU A 410 7.13 -9.21 31.47
C GLU A 410 7.71 -8.89 30.08
N PRO A 411 8.91 -8.28 29.98
CA PRO A 411 9.61 -8.16 28.70
C PRO A 411 9.68 -9.53 28.02
N LEU A 412 9.26 -9.63 26.74
CA LEU A 412 9.11 -10.86 25.92
C LEU A 412 7.79 -11.65 26.07
N ALA A 413 6.86 -11.21 26.92
CA ALA A 413 5.50 -11.78 27.04
C ALA A 413 4.41 -10.70 27.08
N ASP A 414 4.73 -9.52 26.53
CA ASP A 414 3.96 -8.31 26.71
C ASP A 414 2.82 -8.14 25.70
N ARG A 415 1.74 -7.55 26.20
CA ARG A 415 0.51 -7.29 25.46
C ARG A 415 -0.07 -5.94 25.84
N ALA A 416 -0.93 -5.42 24.98
CA ALA A 416 -1.73 -4.25 25.26
C ALA A 416 -3.20 -4.65 25.41
N LEU A 417 -3.81 -4.29 26.54
CA LEU A 417 -5.25 -4.34 26.74
C LEU A 417 -5.86 -3.01 26.30
N LEU A 418 -6.79 -3.08 25.34
CA LEU A 418 -7.55 -1.95 24.85
C LEU A 418 -8.97 -2.07 25.40
N ARG A 419 -9.35 -1.16 26.29
CA ARG A 419 -10.72 -1.08 26.83
C ARG A 419 -11.45 0.06 26.15
N TYR A 420 -12.55 -0.29 25.48
CA TYR A 420 -13.51 0.65 24.89
C TYR A 420 -14.77 0.66 25.77
N ARG A 421 -15.02 1.77 26.45
CA ARG A 421 -16.23 1.99 27.24
C ARG A 421 -17.20 2.87 26.47
N VAL A 422 -18.38 2.36 26.15
CA VAL A 422 -19.46 3.16 25.55
C VAL A 422 -20.47 3.51 26.62
N THR A 423 -20.72 4.80 26.80
CA THR A 423 -21.66 5.34 27.79
C THR A 423 -22.79 6.06 27.08
N ASN A 424 -24.03 5.70 27.41
CA ASN A 424 -25.23 6.44 27.03
C ASN A 424 -25.32 7.69 27.92
N ARG A 425 -25.44 8.87 27.30
CA ARG A 425 -25.51 10.16 27.99
C ARG A 425 -26.94 10.72 28.06
N SER A 426 -27.92 9.87 27.80
CA SER A 426 -29.34 10.22 27.87
C SER A 426 -30.05 9.38 28.93
N ASP A 427 -31.19 9.89 29.42
CA ASP A 427 -32.06 9.20 30.39
C ASP A 427 -32.77 7.97 29.78
N ALA A 428 -32.86 7.90 28.45
CA ALA A 428 -33.57 6.83 27.74
C ALA A 428 -32.62 5.69 27.36
N ALA A 429 -33.09 4.44 27.50
CA ALA A 429 -32.31 3.29 27.03
C ALA A 429 -32.05 3.38 25.53
N THR A 430 -30.83 3.00 25.12
CA THR A 430 -30.35 3.09 23.74
C THR A 430 -29.60 1.83 23.36
N ALA A 431 -29.90 1.27 22.19
CA ALA A 431 -29.07 0.27 21.55
C ALA A 431 -27.93 0.96 20.78
N ALA A 432 -26.70 0.54 21.06
CA ALA A 432 -25.51 0.97 20.35
C ALA A 432 -24.75 -0.26 19.85
N ARG A 433 -23.99 -0.08 18.76
CA ARG A 433 -23.07 -1.10 18.25
C ARG A 433 -21.68 -0.48 18.19
N LEU A 434 -20.75 -0.99 19.00
CA LEU A 434 -19.33 -0.70 18.81
C LEU A 434 -18.79 -1.61 17.71
N VAL A 435 -18.03 -1.05 16.78
CA VAL A 435 -17.32 -1.79 15.75
C VAL A 435 -15.85 -1.46 15.86
N LEU A 436 -15.00 -2.50 15.90
CA LEU A 436 -13.56 -2.37 15.84
C LEU A 436 -13.10 -2.85 14.47
N ALA A 437 -12.66 -1.92 13.62
CA ALA A 437 -12.12 -2.21 12.30
C ALA A 437 -10.62 -2.48 12.39
N LEU A 438 -10.15 -3.55 11.76
CA LEU A 438 -8.74 -3.88 11.58
C LEU A 438 -8.36 -3.52 10.15
N ARG A 439 -7.51 -2.50 9.99
CA ARG A 439 -7.22 -1.89 8.69
C ARG A 439 -5.72 -1.80 8.44
N PRO A 440 -5.25 -1.97 7.19
CA PRO A 440 -3.86 -1.73 6.79
C PRO A 440 -3.55 -0.22 6.73
N LEU A 441 -4.11 0.59 7.63
CA LEU A 441 -3.89 2.02 7.73
C LEU A 441 -3.30 2.31 9.12
N GLN A 442 -2.07 2.78 9.15
CA GLN A 442 -1.30 3.04 10.35
C GLN A 442 -1.80 4.29 11.08
N VAL A 443 -1.52 4.37 12.39
CA VAL A 443 -1.70 5.59 13.17
C VAL A 443 -0.63 6.61 12.79
N ASN A 444 0.61 6.17 12.57
CA ASN A 444 1.69 7.04 12.14
C ASN A 444 1.40 7.64 10.74
N PRO A 445 1.28 8.97 10.59
CA PRO A 445 1.00 9.59 9.30
C PRO A 445 2.21 9.51 8.34
N PRO A 446 1.98 9.44 7.01
CA PRO A 446 3.05 9.44 6.03
C PRO A 446 3.85 10.75 5.99
N GLN A 447 3.35 11.84 6.57
CA GLN A 447 4.04 13.14 6.64
C GLN A 447 4.98 13.27 7.86
N GLN A 448 4.90 12.35 8.83
CA GLN A 448 5.65 12.42 10.10
C GLN A 448 6.72 11.31 10.17
N PHE A 449 7.77 11.40 9.34
CA PHE A 449 8.85 10.42 9.34
C PHE A 449 10.24 11.03 9.29
N LEU A 450 11.19 10.33 9.91
CA LEU A 450 12.62 10.56 9.70
C LEU A 450 13.15 9.64 8.58
N ASN A 451 12.86 8.33 8.68
CA ASN A 451 13.45 7.32 7.78
C ASN A 451 12.41 6.44 7.05
N ARG A 452 11.33 6.02 7.73
CA ARG A 452 10.27 5.18 7.14
C ARG A 452 8.92 5.90 7.22
N PRO A 453 8.30 6.27 6.08
CA PRO A 453 6.98 6.89 6.08
C PRO A 453 5.93 5.93 6.64
N GLY A 454 4.99 6.45 7.42
CA GLY A 454 3.80 5.73 7.84
C GLY A 454 2.70 5.72 6.77
N GLY A 455 1.44 5.60 7.19
CA GLY A 455 0.25 5.62 6.33
C GLY A 455 -0.28 4.24 5.97
N VAL A 456 -0.08 3.77 4.74
CA VAL A 456 -0.59 2.46 4.28
C VAL A 456 0.38 1.33 4.64
N GLY A 457 -0.09 0.38 5.44
CA GLY A 457 0.58 -0.89 5.76
C GLY A 457 0.25 -2.00 4.75
N ARG A 458 0.64 -3.24 5.08
CA ARG A 458 0.37 -4.43 4.26
C ARG A 458 -0.22 -5.56 5.10
N VAL A 459 -1.38 -6.04 4.67
CA VAL A 459 -2.14 -7.17 5.23
C VAL A 459 -2.57 -8.05 4.05
N GLY A 460 -1.82 -9.14 3.80
CA GLY A 460 -2.12 -10.07 2.71
C GLY A 460 -3.27 -11.02 3.02
N ARG A 461 -3.38 -11.44 4.28
CA ARG A 461 -4.46 -12.31 4.75
C ARG A 461 -4.95 -11.86 6.11
N ILE A 462 -6.27 -11.84 6.30
CA ILE A 462 -6.91 -11.62 7.59
C ILE A 462 -8.02 -12.65 7.81
N ALA A 463 -8.09 -13.22 9.02
CA ALA A 463 -9.05 -14.25 9.36
C ALA A 463 -9.44 -14.19 10.85
N VAL A 464 -10.70 -14.49 11.15
CA VAL A 464 -11.11 -14.78 12.54
C VAL A 464 -10.76 -16.23 12.90
N GLY A 465 -10.02 -16.39 13.99
CA GLY A 465 -9.73 -17.66 14.65
C GLY A 465 -10.59 -17.87 15.90
N ALA A 466 -10.31 -18.94 16.66
CA ALA A 466 -11.08 -19.27 17.86
C ALA A 466 -10.93 -18.23 18.99
N ALA A 467 -9.76 -17.58 19.08
CA ALA A 467 -9.39 -16.66 20.16
C ALA A 467 -9.42 -15.18 19.75
N GLY A 468 -9.49 -14.88 18.46
CA GLY A 468 -9.10 -13.56 17.96
C GLY A 468 -8.95 -13.48 16.45
N VAL A 469 -8.24 -12.47 15.98
CA VAL A 469 -7.91 -12.24 14.57
C VAL A 469 -6.46 -12.62 14.30
N VAL A 470 -6.25 -13.34 13.20
CA VAL A 470 -4.94 -13.73 12.67
C VAL A 470 -4.69 -12.95 11.39
N VAL A 471 -3.50 -12.37 11.28
CA VAL A 471 -3.04 -11.60 10.12
C VAL A 471 -1.73 -12.18 9.61
N ASP A 472 -1.66 -12.52 8.33
CA ASP A 472 -0.48 -13.10 7.68
C ASP A 472 0.14 -14.29 8.45
N GLY A 473 -0.70 -15.08 9.13
CA GLY A 473 -0.28 -16.24 9.92
C GLY A 473 0.13 -15.95 11.37
N ALA A 474 0.18 -14.69 11.79
CA ALA A 474 0.48 -14.27 13.15
C ALA A 474 -0.78 -13.81 13.90
N ALA A 475 -0.83 -13.99 15.21
CA ALA A 475 -1.89 -13.42 16.05
C ALA A 475 -1.80 -11.89 16.02
N ALA A 476 -2.91 -11.20 15.76
CA ALA A 476 -2.94 -9.74 15.65
C ALA A 476 -3.83 -9.08 16.71
N LEU A 477 -4.93 -9.74 17.07
CA LEU A 477 -5.88 -9.27 18.07
C LEU A 477 -6.49 -10.47 18.78
N ALA A 478 -6.67 -10.43 20.09
CA ALA A 478 -7.43 -11.41 20.85
C ALA A 478 -8.70 -10.77 21.42
N PHE A 479 -9.80 -11.52 21.38
CA PHE A 479 -11.10 -11.09 21.89
C PHE A 479 -11.25 -11.47 23.36
N VAL A 480 -11.02 -10.51 24.27
CA VAL A 480 -11.34 -10.69 25.70
C VAL A 480 -12.85 -10.61 25.91
N THR A 481 -13.47 -9.60 25.30
CA THR A 481 -14.92 -9.55 25.07
C THR A 481 -15.22 -10.19 23.72
N ARG A 482 -16.18 -11.12 23.68
CA ARG A 482 -16.53 -11.85 22.45
C ARG A 482 -17.37 -10.95 21.53
N PRO A 483 -17.03 -10.81 20.23
CA PRO A 483 -17.85 -10.06 19.30
C PRO A 483 -19.15 -10.79 18.98
N SER A 484 -20.20 -10.03 18.71
CA SER A 484 -21.49 -10.52 18.24
C SER A 484 -21.41 -10.99 16.78
N SER A 485 -20.56 -10.34 15.98
CA SER A 485 -20.31 -10.70 14.59
C SER A 485 -18.94 -10.23 14.10
N PHE A 486 -18.45 -10.82 13.02
CA PHE A 486 -17.19 -10.50 12.38
C PHE A 486 -17.35 -10.59 10.86
N GLY A 487 -16.67 -9.71 10.13
CA GLY A 487 -16.61 -9.74 8.67
C GLY A 487 -15.25 -9.27 8.17
N ALA A 488 -14.79 -9.87 7.07
CA ALA A 488 -13.54 -9.53 6.39
C ALA A 488 -13.76 -9.29 4.89
N THR A 489 -12.95 -8.41 4.31
CA THR A 489 -13.05 -8.02 2.90
C THR A 489 -11.66 -7.74 2.30
N THR A 490 -11.49 -8.06 1.02
CA THR A 490 -10.38 -7.56 0.21
C THR A 490 -10.68 -6.11 -0.18
N PHE A 491 -9.68 -5.37 -0.65
CA PHE A 491 -9.90 -4.02 -1.15
C PHE A 491 -10.85 -4.01 -2.36
N ALA A 492 -10.72 -4.98 -3.27
CA ALA A 492 -11.64 -5.16 -4.39
C ALA A 492 -13.10 -5.43 -3.93
N GLY A 493 -13.30 -6.15 -2.82
CA GLY A 493 -14.61 -6.39 -2.22
C GLY A 493 -15.23 -5.16 -1.52
N GLY A 494 -14.58 -4.01 -1.63
CA GLY A 494 -14.95 -2.75 -0.97
C GLY A 494 -14.17 -2.52 0.33
N GLU A 495 -13.85 -1.27 0.60
CA GLU A 495 -13.14 -0.88 1.81
C GLU A 495 -14.03 -1.09 3.05
N ILE A 496 -13.50 -1.58 4.17
CA ILE A 496 -14.32 -1.96 5.33
C ILE A 496 -15.22 -0.82 5.83
N ALA A 497 -14.76 0.43 5.82
CA ALA A 497 -15.53 1.59 6.26
C ALA A 497 -16.72 1.90 5.32
N GLU A 498 -16.69 1.46 4.06
CA GLU A 498 -17.84 1.52 3.15
C GLU A 498 -18.97 0.60 3.64
N HIS A 499 -18.63 -0.66 3.96
CA HIS A 499 -19.56 -1.62 4.56
C HIS A 499 -20.11 -1.07 5.89
N LEU A 500 -19.23 -0.53 6.73
CA LEU A 500 -19.64 0.06 8.00
C LEU A 500 -20.56 1.27 7.81
N ALA A 501 -20.33 2.11 6.80
CA ALA A 501 -21.19 3.25 6.49
C ALA A 501 -22.60 2.79 6.05
N ALA A 502 -22.67 1.72 5.25
CA ALA A 502 -23.93 1.05 4.88
C ALA A 502 -24.63 0.36 6.06
N GLY A 503 -23.92 0.14 7.18
CA GLY A 503 -24.46 -0.51 8.38
C GLY A 503 -24.34 -2.02 8.35
N GLU A 504 -23.51 -2.53 7.46
CA GLU A 504 -23.30 -3.93 7.19
C GLU A 504 -21.90 -4.37 7.64
N LEU A 505 -21.69 -5.68 7.68
CA LEU A 505 -20.36 -6.29 7.75
C LEU A 505 -20.22 -7.21 6.54
N PRO A 506 -19.01 -7.33 5.97
CA PRO A 506 -18.73 -8.33 4.95
C PRO A 506 -19.07 -9.74 5.46
N ALA A 507 -19.51 -10.63 4.57
CA ALA A 507 -19.94 -11.97 4.97
C ALA A 507 -18.78 -12.95 5.25
N ALA A 508 -17.58 -12.68 4.72
CA ALA A 508 -16.46 -13.60 4.82
C ALA A 508 -15.82 -13.57 6.22
N ALA A 509 -15.49 -14.74 6.75
CA ALA A 509 -14.74 -14.87 8.01
C ALA A 509 -13.21 -14.80 7.80
N ALA A 510 -12.75 -14.92 6.55
CA ALA A 510 -11.36 -14.84 6.16
C ALA A 510 -11.25 -14.42 4.70
N VAL A 511 -10.22 -13.64 4.38
CA VAL A 511 -9.89 -13.23 3.01
C VAL A 511 -8.38 -13.23 2.79
N GLU A 512 -8.00 -13.44 1.54
CA GLU A 512 -6.66 -13.18 1.03
C GLU A 512 -6.79 -12.07 -0.02
N ASP A 513 -5.99 -11.02 0.13
CA ASP A 513 -5.98 -9.87 -0.75
C ASP A 513 -4.64 -9.81 -1.50
N PRO A 514 -4.64 -10.04 -2.82
CA PRO A 514 -3.44 -9.94 -3.66
C PRO A 514 -2.76 -8.57 -3.56
N ASP A 515 -3.53 -7.49 -3.38
CA ASP A 515 -3.02 -6.12 -3.25
C ASP A 515 -2.40 -5.87 -1.87
N GLY A 516 -2.65 -6.77 -0.92
CA GLY A 516 -2.13 -6.67 0.44
C GLY A 516 -2.85 -5.64 1.29
N TRP A 517 -4.13 -5.37 1.01
CA TRP A 517 -4.95 -4.40 1.75
C TRP A 517 -6.21 -5.03 2.36
N ALA A 518 -6.12 -6.30 2.75
CA ALA A 518 -7.21 -6.99 3.42
C ALA A 518 -7.58 -6.26 4.72
N SER A 519 -8.88 -6.17 4.99
CA SER A 519 -9.41 -5.52 6.19
C SER A 519 -10.54 -6.33 6.81
N ALA A 520 -10.85 -6.07 8.08
CA ALA A 520 -11.92 -6.75 8.78
C ALA A 520 -12.57 -5.85 9.83
N ALA A 521 -13.71 -6.26 10.35
CA ALA A 521 -14.35 -5.59 11.47
C ALA A 521 -15.04 -6.61 12.39
N ALA A 522 -14.95 -6.34 13.69
CA ALA A 522 -15.65 -7.06 14.75
C ALA A 522 -16.69 -6.14 15.39
N ALA A 523 -17.95 -6.57 15.46
CA ALA A 523 -19.04 -5.79 16.03
C ALA A 523 -19.53 -6.35 17.37
N PHE A 524 -19.87 -5.44 18.28
CA PHE A 524 -20.34 -5.69 19.63
C PHE A 524 -21.67 -4.95 19.84
N GLU A 525 -22.77 -5.69 20.01
CA GLU A 525 -24.08 -5.11 20.33
C GLU A 525 -24.14 -4.75 21.81
N LEU A 526 -24.54 -3.51 22.11
CA LEU A 526 -24.55 -2.93 23.44
C LEU A 526 -25.96 -2.39 23.75
N ASP A 527 -26.64 -3.04 24.69
CA ASP A 527 -27.90 -2.55 25.25
C ASP A 527 -27.60 -1.67 26.47
N LEU A 528 -27.70 -0.35 26.30
CA LEU A 528 -27.35 0.61 27.33
C LEU A 528 -28.61 1.17 27.99
N SER A 529 -28.72 1.06 29.32
CA SER A 529 -29.75 1.78 30.08
C SER A 529 -29.56 3.29 29.99
N GLY A 530 -30.52 4.08 30.48
CA GLY A 530 -30.29 5.51 30.73
C GLY A 530 -29.07 5.69 31.65
N ASP A 531 -28.16 6.59 31.28
CA ASP A 531 -26.84 6.80 31.89
C ASP A 531 -25.97 5.53 32.03
N GLY A 532 -26.33 4.45 31.34
CA GLY A 532 -25.67 3.15 31.40
C GLY A 532 -24.42 3.10 30.52
N SER A 533 -23.53 2.16 30.82
CA SER A 533 -22.29 1.97 30.08
C SER A 533 -21.95 0.48 29.92
N ALA A 534 -21.26 0.14 28.84
CA ALA A 534 -20.71 -1.20 28.62
C ALA A 534 -19.23 -1.10 28.22
N ASP A 535 -18.44 -2.07 28.68
CA ASP A 535 -17.02 -2.19 28.36
C ASP A 535 -16.81 -3.32 27.34
N VAL A 536 -16.01 -3.04 26.31
CA VAL A 536 -15.47 -4.02 25.36
C VAL A 536 -13.96 -4.01 25.50
N VAL A 537 -13.37 -5.18 25.74
CA VAL A 537 -11.93 -5.36 25.90
C VAL A 537 -11.39 -6.26 24.80
N VAL A 538 -10.29 -5.85 24.18
CA VAL A 538 -9.48 -6.66 23.25
C VAL A 538 -8.02 -6.56 23.65
N ALA A 539 -7.22 -7.54 23.23
CA ALA A 539 -5.79 -7.56 23.51
C ALA A 539 -4.97 -7.60 22.22
N MET A 540 -3.90 -6.83 22.14
CA MET A 540 -2.95 -6.82 21.03
C MET A 540 -1.58 -7.32 21.51
N PRO A 541 -0.87 -8.17 20.74
CA PRO A 541 0.48 -8.57 21.11
C PRO A 541 1.45 -7.40 20.89
N LEU A 542 2.40 -7.23 21.81
CA LEU A 542 3.53 -6.29 21.65
C LEU A 542 4.71 -6.99 20.97
N ASP A 543 4.98 -8.25 21.33
CA ASP A 543 5.91 -9.13 20.61
C ASP A 543 5.16 -10.10 19.68
N SER A 544 5.57 -10.11 18.40
CA SER A 544 5.09 -11.02 17.37
C SER A 544 5.38 -12.51 17.61
N ALA A 545 6.28 -12.84 18.55
CA ALA A 545 6.59 -14.23 18.92
C ALA A 545 5.55 -14.87 19.85
N LEU A 546 4.60 -14.11 20.40
CA LEU A 546 3.59 -14.61 21.32
C LEU A 546 2.39 -15.23 20.59
N ALA A 547 2.22 -16.53 20.73
CA ALA A 547 0.97 -17.19 20.43
C ALA A 547 -0.07 -16.83 21.51
N LEU A 548 -0.94 -15.87 21.24
CA LEU A 548 -2.04 -15.51 22.15
C LEU A 548 -3.03 -16.69 22.24
N GLN A 549 -3.13 -17.38 23.39
CA GLN A 549 -4.14 -18.41 23.61
C GLN A 549 -5.35 -17.83 24.35
N ALA A 550 -6.56 -18.27 23.99
CA ALA A 550 -7.81 -17.82 24.64
C ALA A 550 -7.83 -18.07 26.17
N GLU A 551 -7.04 -19.03 26.66
CA GLU A 551 -6.94 -19.36 28.08
C GLU A 551 -6.11 -18.33 28.88
N ASP A 552 -5.20 -17.59 28.23
CA ASP A 552 -4.37 -16.54 28.86
C ASP A 552 -5.18 -15.30 29.30
N PHE A 553 -6.45 -15.22 28.90
CA PHE A 553 -7.33 -14.08 29.13
C PHE A 553 -8.40 -14.32 30.20
N ARG A 554 -8.63 -15.58 30.64
CA ARG A 554 -9.63 -15.86 31.69
C ARG A 554 -9.14 -15.52 33.11
N ASN A 555 -7.83 -15.38 33.29
CA ASN A 555 -7.22 -15.08 34.59
C ASN A 555 -6.90 -13.59 34.79
N ALA A 556 -7.13 -12.73 33.78
CA ALA A 556 -6.84 -11.29 33.85
C ALA A 556 -8.07 -10.43 34.24
N THR A 557 -9.25 -11.05 34.40
CA THR A 557 -10.50 -10.37 34.78
C THR A 557 -10.95 -10.67 36.22
N SER A 558 -10.04 -11.19 37.07
CA SER A 558 -10.30 -11.43 38.50
C SER A 558 -9.67 -10.38 39.40
#